data_AF-A0AA35ZZJ5-F1
#
_entry.id   AF-A0AA35ZZJ5-F1
#
_cell.length_a   1.000
_cell.length_b   1.000
_cell.length_c   1.000
_cell.angle_alpha   90.00
_cell.angle_beta   90.00
_cell.angle_gamma   90.00
#
_symmetry.space_group_name_H-M   'P 1'
#
loop_
_entity.id
_entity.type
_entity.pdbx_description
1 polymer ?
#
loop_
_entity_poly.entity_id
_entity_poly.type
_entity_poly.pdbx_seq_one_letter_code
_entity_poly.pdbx_strand_id
1 'polypeptide(L)'
;MKIFKSFGWSDSEISLLFRNQPYVLNKSEGNIREKLEFFMKELGYTPAYLLSCNTFFTLSLNKRVIPRNTMLKILKEKKLVKDKLSLITIATYSEVRFLEFLKGFENDIPGICETYIDNVERVS
;
A
#
# COMPACT_ATOMS: atom_id res chain seq x y z
N MET A 1 9.26 -14.30 -12.11
CA MET A 1 10.54 -13.54 -12.08
C MET A 1 10.69 -12.53 -13.20
N LYS A 2 10.34 -12.88 -14.46
CA LYS A 2 10.42 -11.95 -15.61
C LYS A 2 9.68 -10.63 -15.37
N ILE A 3 8.56 -10.68 -14.65
CA ILE A 3 7.80 -9.50 -14.25
C ILE A 3 8.67 -8.56 -13.41
N PHE A 4 9.22 -8.97 -12.27
CA PHE A 4 10.10 -8.09 -11.49
C PHE A 4 11.25 -7.49 -12.32
N LYS A 5 11.87 -8.29 -13.21
CA LYS A 5 12.91 -7.79 -14.13
C LYS A 5 12.39 -6.71 -15.10
N SER A 6 11.17 -6.83 -15.62
CA SER A 6 10.58 -5.79 -16.48
C SER A 6 10.31 -4.48 -15.74
N PHE A 7 10.28 -4.50 -14.41
CA PHE A 7 10.22 -3.31 -13.55
C PHE A 7 11.60 -2.89 -13.02
N GLY A 8 12.69 -3.42 -13.58
CA GLY A 8 14.06 -3.01 -13.25
C GLY A 8 14.64 -3.66 -11.99
N TRP A 9 14.04 -4.72 -11.47
CA TRP A 9 14.64 -5.47 -10.37
C TRP A 9 15.78 -6.36 -10.86
N SER A 10 16.88 -6.38 -10.11
CA SER A 10 18.01 -7.29 -10.30
C SER A 10 17.74 -8.70 -9.72
N ASP A 11 18.51 -9.69 -10.15
CA ASP A 11 18.39 -11.06 -9.63
C ASP A 11 18.65 -11.16 -8.12
N SER A 12 19.58 -10.37 -7.59
CA SER A 12 19.88 -10.33 -6.15
C SER A 12 18.73 -9.72 -5.35
N GLU A 13 18.11 -8.65 -5.85
CA GLU A 13 16.93 -8.02 -5.22
C GLU A 13 15.74 -8.97 -5.20
N ILE A 14 15.46 -9.66 -6.32
CA ILE A 14 14.36 -10.63 -6.37
C ILE A 14 14.62 -11.80 -5.41
N SER A 15 15.86 -12.31 -5.37
CA SER A 15 16.24 -13.37 -4.45
C SER A 15 16.08 -12.94 -2.99
N LEU A 16 16.45 -11.70 -2.66
CA LEU A 16 16.27 -11.13 -1.33
C LEU A 16 14.80 -10.97 -0.96
N LEU A 17 13.96 -10.51 -1.89
CA LEU A 17 12.51 -10.40 -1.68
C LEU A 17 11.91 -11.77 -1.32
N PHE A 18 12.24 -12.81 -2.08
CA PHE A 18 11.69 -14.14 -1.85
C PHE A 18 12.20 -14.77 -0.56
N ARG A 19 13.46 -14.52 -0.19
CA ARG A 19 14.02 -14.96 1.09
C ARG A 19 13.32 -14.30 2.28
N ASN A 20 13.06 -13.00 2.19
CA ASN A 20 12.46 -12.24 3.28
C ASN A 20 10.93 -12.37 3.33
N GLN A 21 10.30 -12.62 2.18
CA GLN A 21 8.86 -12.71 2.05
C GLN A 21 8.46 -13.83 1.07
N PRO A 22 8.58 -15.10 1.47
CA PRO A 22 8.30 -16.24 0.59
C PRO A 22 6.85 -16.29 0.11
N TYR A 23 5.91 -15.66 0.84
CA TYR A 23 4.49 -15.58 0.47
C TYR A 23 4.25 -14.88 -0.88
N VAL A 24 5.20 -14.09 -1.37
CA VAL A 24 5.15 -13.50 -2.72
C VAL A 24 5.06 -14.57 -3.80
N LEU A 25 5.66 -15.75 -3.59
CA LEU A 25 5.61 -16.86 -4.54
C LEU A 25 4.21 -17.46 -4.70
N ASN A 26 3.32 -17.25 -3.74
CA ASN A 26 1.93 -17.69 -3.81
C ASN A 26 1.02 -16.72 -4.57
N LYS A 27 1.56 -15.62 -5.10
CA LYS A 27 0.79 -14.62 -5.86
C LYS A 27 0.85 -14.90 -7.35
N SER A 28 -0.27 -14.68 -8.04
CA SER A 28 -0.31 -14.76 -9.49
C SER A 28 0.56 -13.67 -10.12
N GLU A 29 1.03 -13.96 -11.33
CA GLU A 29 1.77 -12.98 -12.13
C GLU A 29 0.98 -11.68 -12.36
N GLY A 30 -0.34 -11.77 -12.57
CA GLY A 30 -1.22 -10.61 -12.68
C GLY A 30 -1.24 -9.77 -11.40
N ASN A 31 -1.38 -10.42 -10.24
CA ASN A 31 -1.39 -9.71 -8.95
C ASN A 31 -0.05 -8.99 -8.67
N ILE A 32 1.07 -9.63 -8.99
CA ILE A 32 2.40 -9.01 -8.84
C ILE A 32 2.53 -7.82 -9.79
N ARG A 33 2.09 -7.95 -11.05
CA ARG A 33 2.14 -6.86 -12.03
C ARG A 33 1.34 -5.65 -11.54
N GLU A 34 0.09 -5.83 -11.14
CA GLU A 34 -0.77 -4.75 -10.62
C GLU A 34 -0.12 -4.02 -9.43
N LYS A 35 0.47 -4.78 -8.49
CA LYS A 35 1.20 -4.21 -7.37
C LYS A 35 2.39 -3.37 -7.82
N LEU A 36 3.21 -3.88 -8.75
CA LEU A 36 4.39 -3.16 -9.22
C LEU A 36 4.02 -1.93 -10.05
N GLU A 37 2.96 -1.98 -10.85
CA GLU A 37 2.43 -0.80 -11.54
C GLU A 37 2.04 0.29 -10.53
N PHE A 38 1.22 -0.05 -9.54
CA PHE A 38 0.81 0.91 -8.52
C PHE A 38 2.00 1.46 -7.72
N PHE A 39 2.85 0.59 -7.17
CA PHE A 39 3.93 1.05 -6.32
C PHE A 39 5.02 1.80 -7.08
N MET A 40 5.44 1.31 -8.25
CA MET A 40 6.61 1.84 -8.93
C MET A 40 6.27 2.89 -9.97
N LYS A 41 5.13 2.76 -10.68
CA LYS A 41 4.74 3.76 -11.69
C LYS A 41 3.92 4.88 -11.08
N GLU A 42 2.93 4.58 -10.25
CA GLU A 42 2.08 5.63 -9.67
C GLU A 42 2.73 6.30 -8.45
N LEU A 43 3.31 5.52 -7.52
CA LEU A 43 3.92 6.07 -6.31
C LEU A 43 5.42 6.33 -6.44
N GLY A 44 6.05 5.93 -7.54
CA GLY A 44 7.47 6.17 -7.79
C GLY A 44 8.42 5.40 -6.86
N TYR A 45 7.95 4.32 -6.21
CA TYR A 45 8.79 3.55 -5.30
C TYR A 45 9.87 2.77 -6.05
N THR A 46 11.06 2.72 -5.47
CA THR A 46 12.19 1.96 -6.00
C THR A 46 12.16 0.50 -5.52
N PRO A 47 12.83 -0.43 -6.21
CA PRO A 47 13.01 -1.80 -5.72
C PRO A 47 13.58 -1.84 -4.30
N ALA A 48 14.60 -1.03 -4.02
CA ALA A 48 15.23 -0.92 -2.70
C ALA A 48 14.24 -0.51 -1.59
N TYR A 49 13.34 0.44 -1.87
CA TYR A 49 12.31 0.83 -0.91
C TYR A 49 11.26 -0.27 -0.70
N LEU A 50 10.85 -0.94 -1.78
CA LEU A 50 9.90 -2.06 -1.69
C LEU A 50 10.48 -3.27 -0.96
N LEU A 51 11.80 -3.49 -1.03
CA LEU A 51 12.48 -4.51 -0.24
C LEU A 51 12.47 -4.21 1.26
N SER A 52 12.68 -2.94 1.65
CA SER A 52 12.59 -2.54 3.06
C SER A 52 11.15 -2.56 3.59
N CYS A 53 10.17 -2.48 2.69
CA CYS A 53 8.73 -2.51 2.98
C CYS A 53 8.02 -3.75 2.39
N ASN A 54 8.68 -4.92 2.40
CA ASN A 54 8.21 -6.11 1.68
C ASN A 54 6.81 -6.63 2.09
N THR A 55 6.27 -6.20 3.23
CA THR A 55 4.88 -6.45 3.64
C THR A 55 3.85 -5.92 2.63
N PHE A 56 4.19 -4.92 1.81
CA PHE A 56 3.30 -4.48 0.73
C PHE A 56 2.86 -5.61 -0.21
N PHE A 57 3.69 -6.62 -0.43
CA PHE A 57 3.35 -7.73 -1.30
C PHE A 57 2.39 -8.74 -0.66
N THR A 58 2.22 -8.72 0.67
CA THR A 58 1.29 -9.63 1.37
C THR A 58 -0.11 -9.04 1.52
N LEU A 59 -0.23 -7.70 1.56
CA LEU A 59 -1.50 -6.99 1.74
C LEU A 59 -2.36 -6.98 0.46
N SER A 60 -3.68 -6.88 0.59
CA SER A 60 -4.56 -6.66 -0.57
C SER A 60 -4.31 -5.28 -1.18
N LEU A 61 -4.07 -5.22 -2.50
CA LEU A 61 -3.86 -3.95 -3.19
C LEU A 61 -5.14 -3.13 -3.18
N ASN A 62 -6.20 -3.69 -3.75
CA ASN A 62 -7.48 -3.02 -3.99
C ASN A 62 -8.30 -2.82 -2.71
N LYS A 63 -8.30 -3.80 -1.79
CA LYS A 63 -9.13 -3.72 -0.57
C LYS A 63 -8.45 -3.07 0.62
N ARG A 64 -7.16 -2.70 0.50
CA ARG A 64 -6.40 -2.14 1.63
C ARG A 64 -5.43 -1.06 1.23
N VAL A 65 -4.46 -1.36 0.36
CA VAL A 65 -3.39 -0.41 0.07
C VAL A 65 -3.91 0.84 -0.64
N ILE A 66 -4.71 0.67 -1.71
CA ILE A 66 -5.24 1.80 -2.49
C ILE A 66 -6.18 2.67 -1.65
N PRO A 67 -7.23 2.13 -0.99
CA PRO A 67 -8.13 2.95 -0.17
C PRO A 67 -7.41 3.73 0.94
N ARG A 68 -6.43 3.09 1.60
CA ARG A 68 -5.65 3.74 2.66
C ARG A 68 -4.67 4.79 2.12
N ASN A 69 -4.11 4.58 0.92
CA ASN A 69 -3.32 5.59 0.23
C ASN A 69 -4.15 6.82 -0.14
N THR A 70 -5.39 6.63 -0.59
CA THR A 70 -6.33 7.73 -0.86
C THR A 70 -6.58 8.54 0.40
N MET A 71 -6.88 7.89 1.53
CA MET A 71 -7.05 8.59 2.81
C MET A 71 -5.78 9.35 3.24
N LEU A 72 -4.60 8.73 3.07
CA LEU A 72 -3.34 9.40 3.39
C LEU A 72 -3.11 10.65 2.55
N LYS A 73 -3.43 10.62 1.26
CA LYS A 73 -3.33 11.79 0.37
C LYS A 73 -4.23 12.92 0.86
N ILE A 74 -5.51 12.63 1.14
CA ILE A 74 -6.47 13.62 1.66
C ILE A 74 -5.97 14.24 2.97
N LEU A 75 -5.51 13.42 3.91
CA LEU A 75 -5.00 13.88 5.21
C LEU A 75 -3.75 14.76 5.06
N LYS A 76 -2.85 14.43 4.12
CA LYS A 76 -1.65 15.24 3.82
C LYS A 76 -2.00 16.56 3.14
N GLU A 77 -2.90 16.54 2.16
CA GLU A 77 -3.37 17.75 1.46
C GLU A 77 -4.01 18.74 2.43
N LYS A 78 -4.76 18.25 3.43
CA LYS A 78 -5.33 19.06 4.51
C LYS A 78 -4.36 19.34 5.67
N LYS A 79 -3.12 18.88 5.59
CA LYS A 79 -2.07 19.05 6.62
C LYS A 79 -2.46 18.52 8.01
N LEU A 80 -3.33 17.51 8.07
CA LEU A 80 -3.80 16.90 9.33
C LEU A 80 -2.83 15.84 9.87
N VAL A 81 -1.90 15.37 9.03
CA VAL A 81 -0.86 14.42 9.41
C VAL A 81 0.51 14.95 9.02
N LYS A 82 1.54 14.47 9.74
CA LYS A 82 2.93 14.81 9.44
C LYS A 82 3.34 14.20 8.09
N ASP A 83 4.16 14.91 7.32
CA ASP A 83 4.68 14.42 6.03
C ASP A 83 5.43 13.08 6.15
N LYS A 84 6.07 12.86 7.31
CA LYS A 84 6.77 11.61 7.64
C LYS A 84 5.85 10.41 7.84
N LEU A 85 4.53 10.58 7.96
CA LEU A 85 3.60 9.45 8.01
C LEU A 85 3.63 8.74 6.65
N SER A 86 4.05 7.47 6.68
CA SER A 86 4.26 6.68 5.48
C SER A 86 3.06 5.77 5.18
N LEU A 87 2.88 5.42 3.91
CA LEU A 87 1.83 4.51 3.48
C LEU A 87 1.99 3.13 4.13
N ILE A 88 3.22 2.60 4.24
CA ILE A 88 3.45 1.27 4.82
C ILE A 88 2.99 1.21 6.29
N THR A 89 3.17 2.30 7.04
CA THR A 89 2.73 2.39 8.44
C THR A 89 1.23 2.19 8.54
N ILE A 90 0.43 2.94 7.77
CA ILE A 90 -1.02 2.83 7.87
C ILE A 90 -1.58 1.60 7.14
N ALA A 91 -0.89 1.10 6.11
CA ALA A 91 -1.28 -0.10 5.38
C ALA A 91 -1.16 -1.37 6.25
N THR A 92 -0.27 -1.35 7.25
CA THR A 92 -0.07 -2.49 8.18
C THR A 92 -0.99 -2.47 9.39
N TYR A 93 -1.76 -1.40 9.62
CA TYR A 93 -2.77 -1.39 10.69
C TYR A 93 -3.84 -2.47 10.46
N SER A 94 -4.36 -3.04 11.55
CA SER A 94 -5.62 -3.78 11.48
C SER A 94 -6.75 -2.87 10.99
N GLU A 95 -7.86 -3.45 10.55
CA GLU A 95 -9.00 -2.66 10.09
C GLU A 95 -9.54 -1.75 11.20
N VAL A 96 -9.74 -2.32 12.40
CA VAL A 96 -10.18 -1.60 13.59
C VAL A 96 -9.24 -0.44 13.91
N ARG A 97 -7.93 -0.68 13.98
CA ARG A 97 -6.93 0.36 14.27
C ARG A 97 -6.91 1.46 13.21
N PHE A 98 -7.13 1.11 11.94
CA PHE A 98 -7.16 2.10 10.87
C PHE A 98 -8.41 2.97 10.94
N LEU A 99 -9.58 2.40 11.23
CA LEU A 99 -10.81 3.16 11.46
C LEU A 99 -10.71 4.07 12.69
N GLU A 100 -10.14 3.59 13.79
CA GLU A 100 -9.86 4.42 14.97
C GLU A 100 -8.94 5.60 14.64
N PHE A 101 -7.92 5.35 13.80
CA PHE A 101 -7.05 6.42 13.30
C PHE A 101 -7.83 7.44 12.47
N LEU A 102 -8.71 7.01 11.56
CA LEU A 102 -9.52 7.93 10.75
C LEU A 102 -10.52 8.72 11.60
N LYS A 103 -11.15 8.07 12.59
CA LYS A 103 -12.09 8.72 13.52
C LYS A 103 -11.47 9.90 14.27
N GLY A 104 -10.15 9.90 14.47
CA GLY A 104 -9.41 11.03 15.02
C GLY A 104 -9.53 12.32 14.19
N PHE A 105 -9.95 12.24 12.93
CA PHE A 105 -10.09 13.36 12.00
C PHE A 105 -11.55 13.66 11.63
N GLU A 106 -12.53 13.06 12.31
CA GLU A 106 -13.96 13.24 11.99
C GLU A 106 -14.42 14.70 12.09
N ASN A 107 -13.86 15.47 13.03
CA ASN A 107 -14.17 16.89 13.18
C ASN A 107 -13.60 17.74 12.03
N ASP A 108 -12.46 17.34 11.47
CA ASP A 108 -11.79 18.06 10.36
C ASP A 108 -12.33 17.62 8.99
N ILE A 109 -12.74 16.36 8.88
CA ILE A 109 -13.29 15.72 7.69
C ILE A 109 -14.50 14.88 8.10
N PRO A 110 -15.70 15.49 8.19
CA PRO A 110 -16.92 14.75 8.46
C PRO A 110 -17.16 13.66 7.40
N GLY A 111 -17.47 12.45 7.84
CA GLY A 111 -17.72 11.31 6.96
C GLY A 111 -16.46 10.61 6.45
N ILE A 112 -15.29 10.81 7.07
CA ILE A 112 -14.02 10.22 6.58
C ILE A 112 -14.04 8.69 6.66
N CYS A 113 -14.69 8.12 7.68
CA CYS A 113 -14.78 6.68 7.84
C CYS A 113 -15.68 6.05 6.77
N GLU A 114 -16.85 6.65 6.52
CA GLU A 114 -17.80 6.27 5.48
C GLU A 114 -17.15 6.38 4.10
N THR A 115 -16.44 7.49 3.85
CA THR A 115 -15.69 7.69 2.61
C THR A 115 -14.66 6.57 2.40
N TYR A 116 -13.95 6.14 3.45
CA TYR A 116 -13.03 5.02 3.35
C TYR A 116 -13.75 3.69 3.08
N ILE A 117 -14.85 3.41 3.77
CA ILE A 117 -15.64 2.18 3.58
C ILE A 117 -16.17 2.09 2.14
N ASP A 118 -16.76 3.17 1.61
CA ASP A 118 -17.22 3.27 0.22
C ASP A 118 -16.10 2.96 -0.78
N ASN A 119 -14.88 3.46 -0.51
CA ASN A 119 -13.72 3.21 -1.35
C ASN A 119 -13.24 1.75 -1.29
N VAL A 120 -13.49 1.02 -0.21
CA VAL A 120 -13.19 -0.43 -0.14
C VAL A 120 -14.23 -1.23 -0.91
N GLU A 121 -15.51 -0.85 -0.82
CA GLU A 121 -16.62 -1.54 -1.46
C GLU A 121 -16.65 -1.38 -2.99
N ARG A 122 -16.30 -0.19 -3.51
CA ARG A 122 -16.26 0.07 -4.97
C ARG A 122 -15.25 -0.76 -5.76
N VAL A 123 -14.26 -1.35 -5.09
CA VAL A 123 -13.16 -2.13 -5.72
C VAL A 123 -13.29 -3.63 -5.38
N SER A 124 -14.43 -4.06 -4.85
CA SER A 124 -14.71 -5.43 -4.40
C SER A 124 -15.43 -6.30 -5.41
#